data_AF-A0A8S3UKX3-F1
#
_entry.id   AF-A0A8S3UKX3-F1
#
_cell.length_a   1.000
_cell.length_b   1.000
_cell.length_c   1.000
_cell.angle_alpha   90.00
_cell.angle_beta   90.00
_cell.angle_gamma   90.00
#
_symmetry.space_group_name_H-M   'P 1'
#
loop_
_entity.id
_entity.type
_entity.pdbx_description
1 polymer ?
#
loop_
_entity_poly.entity_id
_entity_poly.type
_entity_poly.pdbx_seq_one_letter_code
_entity_poly.pdbx_strand_id
1 'polypeptide(L)'
;MAEKFDLLLMNGPSFSGRRFYSSLLKSHSEIVPKKMFLSDNTLGLRDIIMEVITLLKENKKVLVNDENCNKSTWESYINMVKKKTPSKTIAVVSVKPKHGLKQLYWSRQYYMLDNDGCEPLLDSNLTKWFDSSTGEPSYHVVDDPTSVEDLKVIVVEHPIILQTHIQPDIPGLFFQWEAVFCEESIKAGIVKTCQLWFQKCQHGRIFILLDLTKHASYMDSSFQEEVKNCMKGLVKKLEVVPVYLYSVDKEAVKYTLPPDPGLLATIQGSHGIDLFNKNTFMLFQDHTFSKMADLAGVKHASKVLQKPTLILNKLIFTSPRQPNFLQDMEFRVEEDQSPYLPLYNLKDNFHGNSLSGEVSQGIKASLYGSNMHSIEKFQKSFEAYLMKKEDPSTQLNPDDSTHISSDDEVIIQNKSFTRELPKWMLGTSKSASSSSLSSHRSDSVNSTASADQKKARSTVYVMSEKELVEVATEILKQAGREDILHRIQERELPIITSSKKKTTRKQEL
;
A
#
# COMPACT_ATOMS: atom_id res chain seq x y z
N MET A 1 -16.70 -27.74 -4.92
CA MET A 1 -16.21 -28.89 -5.73
C MET A 1 -15.25 -29.79 -4.96
N ALA A 2 -14.25 -29.24 -4.26
CA ALA A 2 -13.25 -30.00 -3.50
C ALA A 2 -13.84 -30.91 -2.40
N GLU A 3 -14.97 -30.54 -1.80
CA GLU A 3 -15.64 -31.32 -0.74
C GLU A 3 -16.02 -32.77 -1.11
N LYS A 4 -16.04 -33.11 -2.41
CA LYS A 4 -16.37 -34.45 -2.90
C LYS A 4 -15.23 -35.46 -2.75
N PHE A 5 -14.01 -35.01 -2.43
CA PHE A 5 -12.84 -35.86 -2.30
C PHE A 5 -12.64 -36.30 -0.84
N ASP A 6 -12.12 -37.51 -0.63
CA ASP A 6 -11.76 -38.00 0.70
C ASP A 6 -10.42 -37.42 1.17
N LEU A 7 -9.46 -37.27 0.26
CA LEU A 7 -8.16 -36.66 0.50
C LEU A 7 -7.95 -35.46 -0.41
N LEU A 8 -7.62 -34.32 0.20
CA LEU A 8 -7.18 -33.11 -0.48
C LEU A 8 -5.72 -32.82 -0.11
N LEU A 9 -4.86 -32.72 -1.11
CA LEU A 9 -3.48 -32.23 -0.95
C LEU A 9 -3.43 -30.76 -1.39
N MET A 10 -3.10 -29.84 -0.50
CA MET A 10 -2.87 -28.44 -0.88
C MET A 10 -1.53 -28.33 -1.62
N ASN A 11 -1.47 -27.56 -2.70
CA ASN A 11 -0.25 -27.22 -3.42
C ASN A 11 -0.22 -25.71 -3.65
N GLY A 12 0.87 -25.05 -3.31
CA GLY A 12 1.05 -23.62 -3.57
C GLY A 12 2.03 -22.95 -2.62
N PRO A 13 2.56 -21.77 -2.99
CA PRO A 13 3.56 -21.08 -2.19
C PRO A 13 3.06 -20.73 -0.79
N SER A 14 3.98 -20.53 0.14
CA SER A 14 3.67 -19.86 1.41
C SER A 14 2.99 -18.50 1.16
N PHE A 15 2.06 -18.12 2.06
CA PHE A 15 1.25 -16.88 1.99
C PHE A 15 0.24 -16.76 0.83
N SER A 16 0.03 -17.81 0.02
CA SER A 16 -0.97 -17.83 -1.07
C SER A 16 -2.44 -17.94 -0.64
N GLY A 17 -2.73 -17.92 0.66
CA GLY A 17 -4.09 -18.11 1.19
C GLY A 17 -4.50 -19.56 1.45
N ARG A 18 -3.57 -20.53 1.43
CA ARG A 18 -3.88 -21.95 1.72
C ARG A 18 -4.61 -22.18 3.06
N ARG A 19 -4.24 -21.45 4.13
CA ARG A 19 -4.95 -21.48 5.43
C ARG A 19 -6.36 -20.90 5.38
N PHE A 20 -6.55 -19.86 4.58
CA PHE A 20 -7.89 -19.32 4.38
C PHE A 20 -8.77 -20.34 3.67
N TYR A 21 -8.26 -20.97 2.60
CA TYR A 21 -8.98 -22.01 1.88
C TYR A 21 -9.27 -23.26 2.73
N SER A 22 -8.38 -23.63 3.67
CA SER A 22 -8.67 -24.72 4.61
C SER A 22 -9.80 -24.39 5.59
N SER A 23 -9.91 -23.15 6.07
CA SER A 23 -11.01 -22.72 6.94
C SER A 23 -12.40 -22.80 6.28
N LEU A 24 -12.47 -22.73 4.95
CA LEU A 24 -13.70 -22.95 4.17
C LEU A 24 -14.08 -24.44 4.08
N LEU A 25 -13.12 -25.35 4.20
CA LEU A 25 -13.31 -26.80 4.07
C LEU A 25 -13.58 -27.50 5.42
N LYS A 26 -14.53 -26.97 6.20
CA LYS A 26 -14.90 -27.45 7.54
C LYS A 26 -15.29 -28.94 7.63
N SER A 27 -15.55 -29.60 6.49
CA SER A 27 -15.83 -31.03 6.39
C SER A 27 -14.59 -31.94 6.42
N HIS A 28 -13.38 -31.37 6.40
CA HIS A 28 -12.12 -32.11 6.36
C HIS A 28 -11.32 -31.88 7.66
N SER A 29 -10.76 -32.96 8.20
CA SER A 29 -9.73 -32.89 9.24
C SER A 29 -8.44 -32.32 8.62
N GLU A 30 -7.99 -31.16 9.09
CA GLU A 30 -6.74 -30.54 8.63
C GLU A 30 -5.53 -31.18 9.31
N ILE A 31 -4.58 -31.65 8.49
CA ILE A 31 -3.23 -32.01 8.90
C ILE A 31 -2.29 -30.91 8.38
N VAL A 32 -1.44 -30.37 9.26
CA VAL A 32 -0.45 -29.34 8.91
C VAL A 32 0.95 -29.92 9.15
N PRO A 33 1.60 -30.57 8.16
CA PRO A 33 2.84 -31.32 8.37
C PRO A 33 3.95 -30.45 8.98
N LYS A 34 4.09 -29.19 8.53
CA LYS A 34 5.05 -28.23 9.12
C LYS A 34 4.87 -28.04 10.63
N LYS A 35 3.64 -28.03 11.17
CA LYS A 35 3.41 -27.92 12.62
C LYS A 35 3.83 -29.21 13.35
N MET A 36 3.58 -30.37 12.74
CA MET A 36 3.96 -31.67 13.30
C MET A 36 5.48 -31.82 13.37
N PHE A 37 6.20 -31.52 12.29
CA PHE A 37 7.68 -31.55 12.27
C PHE A 37 8.34 -30.55 13.25
N LEU A 38 7.69 -29.42 13.52
CA LEU A 38 8.14 -28.45 14.53
C LEU A 38 7.86 -28.91 15.97
N SER A 39 6.83 -29.74 16.17
CA SER A 39 6.49 -30.30 17.49
C SER A 39 7.30 -31.56 17.82
N ASP A 40 7.63 -32.36 16.79
CA ASP A 40 8.46 -33.55 16.89
C ASP A 40 9.32 -33.68 15.62
N ASN A 41 10.63 -33.46 15.78
CA ASN A 41 11.61 -33.50 14.69
C ASN A 41 12.03 -34.92 14.29
N THR A 42 11.53 -35.96 14.98
CA THR A 42 11.76 -37.36 14.63
C THR A 42 10.78 -37.89 13.59
N LEU A 43 9.65 -37.20 13.39
CA LEU A 43 8.62 -37.57 12.41
C LEU A 43 9.13 -37.39 10.96
N GLY A 44 8.95 -38.42 10.14
CA GLY A 44 9.17 -38.36 8.70
C GLY A 44 7.87 -38.17 7.92
N LEU A 45 8.00 -37.88 6.62
CA LEU A 45 6.86 -37.81 5.69
C LEU A 45 5.98 -39.07 5.74
N ARG A 46 6.59 -40.25 5.94
CA ARG A 46 5.89 -41.52 6.07
C ARG A 46 4.90 -41.54 7.24
N ASP A 47 5.24 -40.93 8.36
CA ASP A 47 4.44 -40.95 9.58
C ASP A 47 3.23 -40.03 9.42
N ILE A 48 3.43 -38.87 8.79
CA ILE A 48 2.34 -37.97 8.34
C ILE A 48 1.39 -38.70 7.38
N ILE A 49 1.90 -39.43 6.39
CA ILE A 49 1.08 -40.21 5.46
C ILE A 49 0.33 -41.34 6.19
N MET A 50 0.95 -41.96 7.21
CA MET A 50 0.28 -42.98 8.01
C MET A 50 -0.88 -42.39 8.83
N GLU A 51 -0.74 -41.18 9.36
CA GLU A 51 -1.82 -40.47 10.06
C GLU A 51 -2.98 -40.13 9.11
N VAL A 52 -2.70 -39.62 7.90
CA VAL A 52 -3.70 -39.45 6.83
C VAL A 52 -4.46 -40.75 6.59
N ILE A 53 -3.77 -41.89 6.49
CA ILE A 53 -4.37 -43.20 6.23
C ILE A 53 -5.21 -43.69 7.41
N THR A 54 -4.84 -43.39 8.65
CA THR A 54 -5.64 -43.68 9.85
C THR A 54 -6.98 -42.96 9.78
N LEU A 55 -6.97 -41.63 9.58
CA LEU A 55 -8.19 -40.83 9.46
C LEU A 55 -9.08 -41.27 8.28
N LEU A 56 -8.48 -41.59 7.13
CA LEU A 56 -9.23 -42.08 5.95
C LEU A 56 -9.92 -43.43 6.21
N LYS A 57 -9.29 -44.33 7.01
CA LYS A 57 -9.90 -45.61 7.43
C LYS A 57 -11.07 -45.42 8.39
N GLU A 58 -11.03 -44.38 9.21
CA GLU A 58 -12.14 -43.94 10.05
C GLU A 58 -13.27 -43.25 9.26
N ASN A 59 -13.17 -43.21 7.92
CA ASN A 59 -14.07 -42.52 7.01
C ASN A 59 -14.15 -40.99 7.20
N LYS A 60 -13.18 -40.39 7.88
CA LYS A 60 -12.99 -38.94 7.88
C LYS A 60 -12.43 -38.50 6.53
N LYS A 61 -12.74 -37.27 6.13
CA LYS A 61 -12.08 -36.59 5.02
C LYS A 61 -10.86 -35.84 5.56
N VAL A 62 -9.79 -35.77 4.78
CA VAL A 62 -8.49 -35.25 5.23
C VAL A 62 -7.98 -34.18 4.28
N LEU A 63 -7.50 -33.08 4.84
CA LEU A 63 -6.86 -31.99 4.12
C LEU A 63 -5.41 -31.86 4.58
N VAL A 64 -4.45 -32.12 3.70
CA VAL A 64 -3.02 -31.91 3.98
C VAL A 64 -2.63 -30.51 3.56
N ASN A 65 -2.50 -29.60 4.52
CA ASN A 65 -2.12 -28.21 4.29
C ASN A 65 -0.59 -28.03 4.36
N ASP A 66 0.08 -28.34 3.25
CA ASP A 66 1.53 -28.19 3.06
C ASP A 66 1.85 -27.47 1.74
N GLU A 67 3.11 -27.10 1.49
CA GLU A 67 3.54 -26.57 0.20
C GLU A 67 3.42 -27.62 -0.92
N ASN A 68 3.73 -28.89 -0.63
CA ASN A 68 3.73 -30.02 -1.56
C ASN A 68 4.41 -29.73 -2.92
N CYS A 69 5.48 -28.91 -2.90
CA CYS A 69 6.14 -28.40 -4.12
C CYS A 69 6.96 -29.44 -4.90
N ASN A 70 7.18 -30.64 -4.35
CA ASN A 70 8.04 -31.67 -4.93
C ASN A 70 7.22 -32.88 -5.38
N LYS A 71 7.51 -33.41 -6.57
CA LYS A 71 6.87 -34.60 -7.15
C LYS A 71 6.87 -35.80 -6.21
N SER A 72 8.04 -36.12 -5.66
CA SER A 72 8.23 -37.23 -4.73
C SER A 72 7.33 -37.15 -3.49
N THR A 73 7.00 -35.94 -3.01
CA THR A 73 6.12 -35.76 -1.86
C THR A 73 4.68 -36.15 -2.20
N TRP A 74 4.10 -35.62 -3.28
CA TRP A 74 2.73 -35.96 -3.64
C TRP A 74 2.60 -37.39 -4.18
N GLU A 75 3.61 -37.94 -4.87
CA GLU A 75 3.65 -39.36 -5.25
C GLU A 75 3.63 -40.26 -4.01
N SER A 76 4.35 -39.90 -2.95
CA SER A 76 4.37 -40.67 -1.71
C SER A 76 2.99 -40.73 -1.05
N TYR A 77 2.28 -39.60 -0.96
CA TYR A 77 0.89 -39.57 -0.49
C TYR A 77 -0.01 -40.46 -1.38
N ILE A 78 -0.02 -40.22 -2.69
CA ILE A 78 -0.91 -40.90 -3.64
C ILE A 78 -0.68 -42.42 -3.63
N ASN A 79 0.58 -42.86 -3.73
CA ASN A 79 0.92 -44.27 -3.81
C ASN A 79 0.59 -45.02 -2.51
N MET A 80 0.86 -44.43 -1.34
CA MET A 80 0.52 -45.07 -0.06
C MET A 80 -0.99 -45.09 0.20
N VAL A 81 -1.72 -44.02 -0.16
CA VAL A 81 -3.18 -43.93 0.02
C VAL A 81 -3.91 -44.84 -0.95
N LYS A 82 -3.58 -44.82 -2.26
CA LYS A 82 -4.11 -45.80 -3.24
C LYS A 82 -3.83 -47.25 -2.80
N LYS A 83 -2.66 -47.53 -2.19
CA LYS A 83 -2.31 -48.87 -1.69
C LYS A 83 -3.05 -49.30 -0.41
N LYS A 84 -3.29 -48.40 0.55
CA LYS A 84 -3.87 -48.75 1.86
C LYS A 84 -5.37 -48.48 2.01
N THR A 85 -5.92 -47.61 1.17
CA THR A 85 -7.34 -47.22 1.15
C THR A 85 -7.79 -46.99 -0.31
N PRO A 86 -7.82 -48.03 -1.16
CA PRO A 86 -8.03 -47.90 -2.61
C PRO A 86 -9.40 -47.35 -3.01
N SER A 87 -10.41 -47.40 -2.13
CA SER A 87 -11.74 -46.82 -2.36
C SER A 87 -11.82 -45.32 -2.12
N LYS A 88 -10.75 -44.68 -1.61
CA LYS A 88 -10.74 -43.26 -1.25
C LYS A 88 -10.27 -42.39 -2.40
N THR A 89 -11.01 -41.32 -2.64
CA THR A 89 -10.78 -40.38 -3.73
C THR A 89 -9.76 -39.30 -3.33
N ILE A 90 -8.85 -38.96 -4.24
CA ILE A 90 -7.76 -38.01 -4.01
C ILE A 90 -7.85 -36.86 -5.03
N ALA A 91 -7.65 -35.63 -4.58
CA ALA A 91 -7.43 -34.48 -5.45
C ALA A 91 -6.33 -33.56 -4.91
N VAL A 92 -5.70 -32.81 -5.79
CA VAL A 92 -4.78 -31.72 -5.44
C VAL A 92 -5.48 -30.38 -5.62
N VAL A 93 -5.38 -29.50 -4.63
CA VAL A 93 -5.86 -28.12 -4.73
C VAL A 93 -4.65 -27.22 -4.97
N SER A 94 -4.49 -26.74 -6.22
CA SER A 94 -3.45 -25.79 -6.59
C SER A 94 -3.94 -24.38 -6.29
N VAL A 95 -3.46 -23.78 -5.20
CA VAL A 95 -3.78 -22.40 -4.81
C VAL A 95 -2.76 -21.45 -5.42
N LYS A 96 -3.24 -20.55 -6.28
CA LYS A 96 -2.42 -19.62 -7.06
C LYS A 96 -2.71 -18.18 -6.64
N PRO A 97 -1.70 -17.37 -6.23
CA PRO A 97 -1.92 -15.95 -5.98
C PRO A 97 -2.30 -15.25 -7.29
N LYS A 98 -3.47 -14.61 -7.32
CA LYS A 98 -4.04 -13.90 -8.49
C LYS A 98 -3.08 -12.84 -9.06
N HIS A 99 -2.27 -12.21 -8.22
CA HIS A 99 -1.34 -11.13 -8.58
C HIS A 99 0.13 -11.49 -8.31
N GLY A 100 0.45 -12.79 -8.32
CA GLY A 100 1.82 -13.29 -8.27
C GLY A 100 2.63 -12.89 -7.04
N LEU A 101 3.94 -12.68 -7.23
CA LEU A 101 4.92 -12.56 -6.15
C LEU A 101 4.70 -11.33 -5.25
N LYS A 102 4.27 -10.20 -5.83
CA LYS A 102 3.98 -8.97 -5.06
C LYS A 102 2.86 -9.18 -4.04
N GLN A 103 1.84 -9.95 -4.42
CA GLN A 103 0.78 -10.35 -3.50
C GLN A 103 1.33 -11.17 -2.33
N LEU A 104 2.22 -12.14 -2.58
CA LEU A 104 2.79 -12.96 -1.51
C LEU A 104 3.69 -12.15 -0.57
N TYR A 105 4.48 -11.22 -1.11
CA TYR A 105 5.30 -10.33 -0.29
C TYR A 105 4.47 -9.41 0.60
N TRP A 106 3.32 -8.91 0.12
CA TRP A 106 2.37 -8.16 0.93
C TRP A 106 1.74 -9.03 2.02
N SER A 107 1.20 -10.20 1.65
CA SER A 107 0.59 -11.16 2.59
C SER A 107 1.57 -11.64 3.66
N ARG A 108 2.88 -11.77 3.34
CA ARG A 108 3.92 -12.09 4.31
C ARG A 108 4.03 -11.05 5.42
N GLN A 109 3.96 -9.75 5.09
CA GLN A 109 4.14 -8.69 6.10
C GLN A 109 3.04 -8.71 7.15
N TYR A 110 1.80 -9.03 6.75
CA TYR A 110 0.70 -9.27 7.68
C TYR A 110 0.92 -10.52 8.52
N TYR A 111 1.26 -11.64 7.87
CA TYR A 111 1.54 -12.90 8.57
C TYR A 111 2.65 -12.77 9.63
N MET A 112 3.65 -11.92 9.39
CA MET A 112 4.74 -11.64 10.33
C MET A 112 4.33 -10.83 11.57
N LEU A 113 3.14 -10.22 11.58
CA LEU A 113 2.55 -9.57 12.77
C LEU A 113 1.90 -10.58 13.72
N ASP A 114 1.25 -11.62 13.17
CA ASP A 114 0.37 -12.52 13.94
C ASP A 114 1.11 -13.71 14.61
N ASN A 115 2.40 -13.92 14.33
CA ASN A 115 3.10 -15.18 14.67
C ASN A 115 4.38 -14.98 15.50
N ASP A 116 4.26 -15.21 16.81
CA ASP A 116 5.33 -15.17 17.82
C ASP A 116 6.28 -16.38 17.76
N GLY A 117 6.76 -16.73 16.55
CA GLY A 117 7.61 -17.91 16.33
C GLY A 117 7.62 -18.50 14.93
N CYS A 118 7.17 -17.79 13.89
CA CYS A 118 7.39 -18.28 12.53
C CYS A 118 8.82 -17.95 12.06
N GLU A 119 9.60 -18.97 11.72
CA GLU A 119 10.92 -18.79 11.10
C GLU A 119 10.84 -17.83 9.90
N PRO A 120 11.83 -16.93 9.74
CA PRO A 120 11.90 -16.05 8.60
C PRO A 120 12.08 -16.86 7.32
N LEU A 121 11.01 -16.91 6.51
CA LEU A 121 11.02 -17.53 5.20
C LEU A 121 11.94 -16.75 4.26
N LEU A 122 13.13 -17.32 4.03
CA LEU A 122 14.11 -16.88 3.04
C LEU A 122 13.41 -16.57 1.70
N ASP A 123 13.71 -15.41 1.11
CA ASP A 123 13.08 -14.97 -0.14
C ASP A 123 13.21 -16.01 -1.27
N SER A 124 14.29 -16.82 -1.26
CA SER A 124 14.52 -17.95 -2.20
C SER A 124 13.39 -18.99 -2.22
N ASN A 125 12.74 -19.25 -1.07
CA ASN A 125 11.63 -20.19 -0.98
C ASN A 125 10.33 -19.66 -1.57
N LEU A 126 10.18 -18.33 -1.69
CA LEU A 126 9.08 -17.71 -2.41
C LEU A 126 9.39 -17.59 -3.90
N THR A 127 10.58 -17.10 -4.26
CA THR A 127 10.95 -16.86 -5.66
C THR A 127 11.03 -18.12 -6.51
N LYS A 128 11.27 -19.32 -5.94
CA LYS A 128 11.22 -20.61 -6.66
C LYS A 128 9.90 -20.87 -7.40
N TRP A 129 8.81 -20.22 -7.01
CA TRP A 129 7.47 -20.36 -7.62
C TRP A 129 7.22 -19.39 -8.78
N PHE A 130 8.18 -18.52 -9.09
CA PHE A 130 8.02 -17.42 -10.05
C PHE A 130 9.14 -17.46 -11.07
N ASP A 131 8.84 -17.05 -12.30
CA ASP A 131 9.88 -16.90 -13.32
C ASP A 131 10.75 -15.68 -12.97
N SER A 132 12.06 -15.87 -12.94
CA SER A 132 13.01 -14.86 -12.47
C SER A 132 13.15 -13.65 -13.41
N SER A 133 12.67 -13.76 -14.65
CA SER A 133 12.74 -12.69 -15.66
C SER A 133 11.47 -11.84 -15.74
N THR A 134 10.30 -12.44 -15.45
CA THR A 134 8.99 -11.80 -15.52
C THR A 134 8.39 -11.47 -14.16
N GLY A 135 8.75 -12.22 -13.10
CA GLY A 135 8.13 -12.14 -11.77
C GLY A 135 6.72 -12.75 -11.70
N GLU A 136 6.24 -13.32 -12.80
CA GLU A 136 4.94 -13.98 -12.90
C GLU A 136 4.98 -15.42 -12.37
N PRO A 137 3.85 -15.99 -11.91
CA PRO A 137 3.80 -17.36 -11.40
C PRO A 137 4.28 -18.38 -12.43
N SER A 138 5.40 -19.06 -12.17
CA SER A 138 6.01 -20.02 -13.08
C SER A 138 6.00 -21.41 -12.49
N TYR A 139 4.83 -22.04 -12.61
CA TYR A 139 4.58 -23.43 -12.21
C TYR A 139 5.25 -24.46 -13.15
N HIS A 140 6.19 -24.03 -14.00
CA HIS A 140 7.10 -24.91 -14.74
C HIS A 140 8.42 -25.16 -13.98
N VAL A 141 8.73 -24.35 -12.97
CA VAL A 141 9.91 -24.51 -12.09
C VAL A 141 9.61 -25.43 -10.89
N VAL A 142 8.33 -25.67 -10.62
CA VAL A 142 7.80 -26.52 -9.54
C VAL A 142 7.04 -27.67 -10.16
N ASP A 143 7.11 -28.88 -9.61
CA ASP A 143 6.52 -30.08 -10.20
C ASP A 143 4.98 -29.98 -10.33
N ASP A 144 4.47 -29.95 -11.56
CA ASP A 144 3.03 -29.87 -11.83
C ASP A 144 2.31 -31.20 -11.51
N PRO A 145 1.34 -31.22 -10.57
CA PRO A 145 0.54 -32.40 -10.27
C PRO A 145 -0.37 -32.86 -11.42
N THR A 146 -0.52 -32.10 -12.51
CA THR A 146 -1.18 -32.59 -13.74
C THR A 146 -0.40 -33.72 -14.42
N SER A 147 0.88 -33.91 -14.08
CA SER A 147 1.74 -34.98 -14.62
C SER A 147 1.48 -36.39 -14.05
N VAL A 148 0.35 -36.60 -13.38
CA VAL A 148 -0.03 -37.87 -12.73
C VAL A 148 -1.32 -38.40 -13.33
N GLU A 149 -1.28 -39.65 -13.77
CA GLU A 149 -2.47 -40.35 -14.23
C GLU A 149 -3.50 -40.49 -13.09
N ASP A 150 -4.76 -40.26 -13.45
CA ASP A 150 -5.95 -40.26 -12.58
C ASP A 150 -5.98 -39.24 -11.42
N LEU A 151 -5.04 -38.29 -11.34
CA LEU A 151 -5.07 -37.27 -10.28
C LEU A 151 -5.86 -36.05 -10.72
N LYS A 152 -6.96 -35.74 -10.02
CA LYS A 152 -7.71 -34.52 -10.30
C LYS A 152 -7.03 -33.31 -9.64
N VAL A 153 -6.65 -32.34 -10.45
CA VAL A 153 -6.19 -31.02 -10.00
C VAL A 153 -7.36 -30.03 -10.01
N ILE A 154 -7.55 -29.33 -8.90
CA ILE A 154 -8.49 -28.22 -8.74
C ILE A 154 -7.65 -26.95 -8.60
N VAL A 155 -7.66 -26.09 -9.62
CA VAL A 155 -6.96 -24.80 -9.58
C VAL A 155 -7.87 -23.76 -8.92
N VAL A 156 -7.32 -23.02 -7.95
CA VAL A 156 -8.00 -21.94 -7.24
C VAL A 156 -7.12 -20.70 -7.33
N GLU A 157 -7.54 -19.71 -8.11
CA GLU A 157 -6.95 -18.38 -8.03
C GLU A 157 -7.47 -17.67 -6.79
N HIS A 158 -6.54 -17.13 -6.00
CA HIS A 158 -6.86 -16.55 -4.70
C HIS A 158 -6.39 -15.08 -4.63
N PRO A 159 -7.27 -14.13 -4.28
CA PRO A 159 -6.86 -12.76 -3.99
C PRO A 159 -6.08 -12.68 -2.67
N ILE A 160 -5.69 -11.48 -2.27
CA ILE A 160 -5.19 -11.25 -0.91
C ILE A 160 -6.41 -11.22 0.02
N ILE A 161 -6.47 -12.15 0.98
CA ILE A 161 -7.43 -12.11 2.09
C ILE A 161 -6.61 -12.07 3.38
N LEU A 162 -6.84 -11.04 4.19
CA LEU A 162 -6.08 -10.77 5.40
C LEU A 162 -7.02 -10.74 6.60
N GLN A 163 -6.67 -11.48 7.64
CA GLN A 163 -7.30 -11.37 8.95
C GLN A 163 -6.68 -10.17 9.67
N THR A 164 -7.51 -9.32 10.28
CA THR A 164 -7.07 -8.16 11.07
C THR A 164 -7.99 -7.96 12.26
N HIS A 165 -7.51 -7.33 13.35
CA HIS A 165 -8.38 -6.95 14.48
C HIS A 165 -9.06 -5.59 14.27
N ILE A 166 -8.65 -4.83 13.25
CA ILE A 166 -9.17 -3.50 12.92
C ILE A 166 -9.41 -3.44 11.40
N GLN A 167 -10.58 -2.96 10.97
CA GLN A 167 -10.81 -2.69 9.54
C GLN A 167 -9.94 -1.50 9.10
N PRO A 168 -9.16 -1.60 8.01
CA PRO A 168 -8.32 -0.49 7.57
C PRO A 168 -9.12 0.71 7.04
N ASP A 169 -9.34 1.70 7.91
CA ASP A 169 -10.05 2.95 7.61
C ASP A 169 -9.32 4.21 8.15
N ILE A 170 -8.27 4.02 8.95
CA ILE A 170 -7.62 5.10 9.68
C ILE A 170 -6.66 5.86 8.76
N PRO A 171 -6.74 7.21 8.66
CA PRO A 171 -5.81 7.96 7.85
C PRO A 171 -4.40 8.00 8.49
N GLY A 172 -3.36 7.87 7.66
CA GLY A 172 -1.95 7.91 8.09
C GLY A 172 -1.19 9.12 7.52
N LEU A 173 -0.45 9.82 8.37
CA LEU A 173 0.51 10.85 7.95
C LEU A 173 1.93 10.32 8.16
N PHE A 174 2.59 9.97 7.07
CA PHE A 174 3.95 9.42 7.06
C PHE A 174 4.97 10.51 6.76
N PHE A 175 6.08 10.50 7.49
CA PHE A 175 7.25 11.31 7.22
C PHE A 175 8.48 10.42 7.01
N GLN A 176 9.27 10.70 5.98
CA GLN A 176 10.64 10.19 5.92
C GLN A 176 11.50 10.89 7.00
N TRP A 177 12.30 10.16 7.77
CA TRP A 177 13.17 10.73 8.82
C TRP A 177 14.04 11.90 8.32
N GLU A 178 14.72 11.75 7.18
CA GLU A 178 15.57 12.79 6.61
C GLU A 178 14.77 14.08 6.33
N ALA A 179 13.55 13.94 5.82
CA ALA A 179 12.64 15.07 5.60
C ALA A 179 12.26 15.81 6.88
N VAL A 180 12.43 15.19 8.05
CA VAL A 180 12.06 15.76 9.35
C VAL A 180 13.23 16.54 10.00
N PHE A 181 14.48 16.23 9.64
CA PHE A 181 15.65 16.66 10.42
C PHE A 181 16.74 17.45 9.70
N CYS A 182 16.61 17.77 8.41
CA CYS A 182 17.63 18.55 7.70
C CYS A 182 17.76 20.05 8.13
N GLU A 183 16.70 20.73 8.57
CA GLU A 183 16.77 22.16 8.94
C GLU A 183 15.85 22.53 10.12
N GLU A 184 16.20 23.56 10.89
CA GLU A 184 15.40 24.03 12.03
C GLU A 184 14.07 24.70 11.60
N SER A 185 14.08 25.35 10.42
CA SER A 185 12.90 25.82 9.67
C SER A 185 11.88 24.70 9.45
N ILE A 186 12.37 23.52 9.03
CA ILE A 186 11.59 22.32 8.73
C ILE A 186 11.00 21.74 10.02
N LYS A 187 11.76 21.71 11.14
CA LYS A 187 11.27 21.28 12.47
C LYS A 187 10.04 22.06 12.93
N ALA A 188 10.00 23.38 12.70
CA ALA A 188 8.82 24.20 12.97
C ALA A 188 7.65 23.88 12.01
N GLY A 189 7.97 23.63 10.74
CA GLY A 189 7.00 23.23 9.72
C GLY A 189 6.25 21.93 10.05
N ILE A 190 6.93 20.94 10.63
CA ILE A 190 6.36 19.64 11.00
C ILE A 190 5.28 19.78 12.05
N VAL A 191 5.56 20.48 13.16
CA VAL A 191 4.59 20.67 14.26
C VAL A 191 3.29 21.26 13.71
N LYS A 192 3.40 22.31 12.88
CA LYS A 192 2.25 22.95 12.25
C LYS A 192 1.55 22.03 11.23
N THR A 193 2.31 21.23 10.47
CA THR A 193 1.76 20.25 9.51
C THR A 193 0.93 19.18 10.23
N CYS A 194 1.49 18.59 11.28
CA CYS A 194 0.83 17.59 12.13
C CYS A 194 -0.45 18.16 12.78
N GLN A 195 -0.37 19.36 13.37
CA GLN A 195 -1.53 20.03 13.98
C GLN A 195 -2.66 20.29 12.96
N LEU A 196 -2.33 20.89 11.80
CA LEU A 196 -3.32 21.19 10.75
C LEU A 196 -3.95 19.92 10.15
N TRP A 197 -3.18 18.85 10.00
CA TRP A 197 -3.70 17.56 9.53
C TRP A 197 -4.58 16.89 10.59
N PHE A 198 -4.14 16.85 11.85
CA PHE A 198 -4.85 16.23 12.96
C PHE A 198 -6.18 16.92 13.28
N GLN A 199 -6.27 18.24 13.11
CA GLN A 199 -7.54 18.99 13.17
C GLN A 199 -8.61 18.43 12.21
N LYS A 200 -8.21 17.87 11.06
CA LYS A 200 -9.10 17.19 10.10
C LYS A 200 -9.19 15.67 10.28
N CYS A 201 -8.29 15.08 11.05
CA CYS A 201 -8.09 13.64 11.20
C CYS A 201 -7.85 13.26 12.67
N GLN A 202 -8.83 13.51 13.54
CA GLN A 202 -8.68 13.40 15.00
C GLN A 202 -8.35 11.97 15.51
N HIS A 203 -8.53 10.94 14.68
CA HIS A 203 -8.15 9.56 14.97
C HIS A 203 -7.02 9.06 14.05
N GLY A 204 -6.49 9.92 13.19
CA GLY A 204 -5.38 9.57 12.30
C GLY A 204 -4.09 9.28 13.07
N ARG A 205 -3.19 8.50 12.46
CA ARG A 205 -1.87 8.16 13.02
C ARG A 205 -0.76 8.94 12.34
N ILE A 206 0.25 9.34 13.10
CA ILE A 206 1.45 10.01 12.59
C ILE A 206 2.64 9.07 12.71
N PHE A 207 3.33 8.85 11.58
CA PHE A 207 4.47 7.94 11.45
C PHE A 207 5.71 8.69 10.98
N ILE A 208 6.85 8.37 11.56
CA ILE A 208 8.17 8.74 11.05
C ILE A 208 8.90 7.45 10.69
N LEU A 209 9.39 7.37 9.45
CA LEU A 209 9.99 6.20 8.85
C LEU A 209 11.51 6.42 8.73
N LEU A 210 12.29 5.56 9.37
CA LEU A 210 13.74 5.68 9.49
C LEU A 210 14.42 4.45 8.87
N ASP A 211 15.22 4.68 7.83
CA ASP A 211 15.99 3.64 7.13
C ASP A 211 17.42 3.57 7.66
N LEU A 212 17.65 2.68 8.63
CA LEU A 212 18.94 2.54 9.30
C LEU A 212 20.01 1.91 8.41
N THR A 213 19.65 1.37 7.25
CA THR A 213 20.64 0.81 6.31
C THR A 213 21.49 1.91 5.67
N LYS A 214 20.93 3.12 5.51
CA LYS A 214 21.63 4.33 5.05
C LYS A 214 22.50 4.97 6.14
N HIS A 215 22.13 4.82 7.41
CA HIS A 215 22.83 5.40 8.55
C HIS A 215 23.89 4.44 9.08
N ALA A 216 25.07 4.46 8.45
CA ALA A 216 26.22 3.61 8.82
C ALA A 216 26.62 3.72 10.31
N SER A 217 26.25 4.82 10.98
CA SER A 217 26.48 5.12 12.39
C SER A 217 25.31 4.76 13.32
N TYR A 218 24.35 3.89 12.96
CA TYR A 218 23.27 3.53 13.91
C TYR A 218 23.75 2.84 15.20
N MET A 219 24.96 2.27 15.21
CA MET A 219 25.61 1.77 16.44
C MET A 219 26.21 2.89 17.31
N ASP A 220 26.27 4.13 16.80
CA ASP A 220 26.61 5.30 17.61
C ASP A 220 25.40 5.69 18.47
N SER A 221 25.62 5.64 19.79
CA SER A 221 24.65 6.08 20.79
C SER A 221 24.26 7.55 20.62
N SER A 222 25.13 8.38 20.02
CA SER A 222 24.85 9.80 19.75
C SER A 222 23.65 9.99 18.81
N PHE A 223 23.59 9.24 17.71
CA PHE A 223 22.51 9.32 16.73
C PHE A 223 21.19 8.79 17.29
N GLN A 224 21.23 7.67 18.04
CA GLN A 224 20.02 7.14 18.68
C GLN A 224 19.46 8.11 19.73
N GLU A 225 20.32 8.81 20.48
CA GLU A 225 19.89 9.79 21.47
C GLU A 225 19.45 11.12 20.82
N GLU A 226 20.05 11.53 19.69
CA GLU A 226 19.51 12.61 18.85
C GLU A 226 18.10 12.28 18.38
N VAL A 227 17.89 11.08 17.81
CA VAL A 227 16.58 10.60 17.37
C VAL A 227 15.57 10.68 18.51
N LYS A 228 15.89 10.09 19.67
CA LYS A 228 15.03 10.13 20.86
C LYS A 228 14.71 11.55 21.31
N ASN A 229 15.71 12.43 21.41
CA ASN A 229 15.50 13.81 21.89
C ASN A 229 14.69 14.65 20.90
N CYS A 230 14.86 14.41 19.61
CA CYS A 230 14.04 14.98 18.56
C CYS A 230 12.58 14.52 18.66
N MET A 231 12.32 13.22 18.84
CA MET A 231 10.97 12.68 19.04
C MET A 231 10.32 13.24 20.32
N LYS A 232 11.05 13.26 21.45
CA LYS A 232 10.62 13.90 22.71
C LYS A 232 10.23 15.36 22.49
N GLY A 233 11.04 16.11 21.74
CA GLY A 233 10.79 17.52 21.42
C GLY A 233 9.57 17.75 20.54
N LEU A 234 9.28 16.83 19.61
CA LEU A 234 8.09 16.86 18.76
C LEU A 234 6.81 16.60 19.57
N VAL A 235 6.74 15.49 20.32
CA VAL A 235 5.51 15.12 21.05
C VAL A 235 5.18 16.08 22.19
N LYS A 236 6.17 16.74 22.80
CA LYS A 236 5.95 17.85 23.74
C LYS A 236 5.22 19.04 23.11
N LYS A 237 5.41 19.31 21.81
CA LYS A 237 4.74 20.40 21.07
C LYS A 237 3.39 19.99 20.44
N LEU A 238 3.12 18.69 20.33
CA LEU A 238 1.84 18.16 19.85
C LEU A 238 0.85 17.87 20.98
N GLU A 239 1.33 17.76 22.23
CA GLU A 239 0.61 17.57 23.50
C GLU A 239 -0.28 16.32 23.59
N VAL A 240 -1.25 16.18 22.69
CA VAL A 240 -2.28 15.12 22.69
C VAL A 240 -1.99 14.03 21.66
N VAL A 241 -1.31 14.35 20.56
CA VAL A 241 -1.15 13.43 19.43
C VAL A 241 0.09 12.55 19.61
N PRO A 242 -0.06 11.21 19.74
CA PRO A 242 1.09 10.31 19.73
C PRO A 242 1.75 10.26 18.34
N VAL A 243 3.04 9.99 18.32
CA VAL A 243 3.82 9.83 17.09
C VAL A 243 4.58 8.50 17.14
N TYR A 244 4.44 7.70 16.09
CA TYR A 244 5.16 6.45 15.92
C TYR A 244 6.45 6.67 15.14
N LEU A 245 7.55 6.13 15.62
CA LEU A 245 8.79 5.93 14.87
C LEU A 245 8.87 4.47 14.45
N TYR A 246 8.97 4.20 13.16
CA TYR A 246 9.29 2.89 12.61
C TYR A 246 10.70 2.95 12.03
N SER A 247 11.60 2.12 12.55
CA SER A 247 12.97 2.00 12.05
C SER A 247 13.21 0.61 11.48
N VAL A 248 13.72 0.56 10.25
CA VAL A 248 14.12 -0.69 9.59
C VAL A 248 15.64 -0.79 9.54
N ASP A 249 16.19 -1.94 9.89
CA ASP A 249 17.64 -2.20 9.89
C ASP A 249 18.06 -3.29 8.87
N LYS A 250 19.32 -3.73 8.94
CA LYS A 250 19.91 -4.67 7.96
C LYS A 250 19.42 -6.11 8.13
N GLU A 251 18.74 -6.42 9.23
CA GLU A 251 18.13 -7.74 9.47
C GLU A 251 16.72 -7.81 8.86
N ALA A 252 16.15 -6.67 8.46
CA ALA A 252 14.87 -6.62 7.77
C ALA A 252 14.94 -7.31 6.40
N VAL A 253 13.89 -8.06 6.07
CA VAL A 253 13.78 -8.72 4.77
C VAL A 253 13.73 -7.67 3.66
N LYS A 254 14.36 -7.94 2.51
CA LYS A 254 14.57 -6.96 1.42
C LYS A 254 13.32 -6.15 1.05
N TYR A 255 12.15 -6.80 0.94
CA TYR A 255 10.88 -6.14 0.58
C TYR A 255 10.39 -5.10 1.59
N THR A 256 10.88 -5.16 2.83
CA THR A 256 10.58 -4.18 3.88
C THR A 256 11.38 -2.87 3.69
N LEU A 257 12.54 -2.93 3.03
CA LEU A 257 13.44 -1.79 2.89
C LEU A 257 13.00 -0.86 1.75
N PRO A 258 13.07 0.47 1.93
CA PRO A 258 12.85 1.42 0.84
C PRO A 258 13.77 1.09 -0.37
N PRO A 259 13.25 1.05 -1.62
CA PRO A 259 11.97 1.58 -2.08
C PRO A 259 10.81 0.58 -2.07
N ASP A 260 10.98 -0.65 -1.61
CA ASP A 260 9.89 -1.64 -1.60
C ASP A 260 8.87 -1.32 -0.48
N PRO A 261 7.56 -1.55 -0.70
CA PRO A 261 6.50 -1.04 0.17
C PRO A 261 6.20 -1.92 1.39
N GLY A 262 7.05 -2.90 1.72
CA GLY A 262 6.79 -3.85 2.81
C GLY A 262 6.60 -3.18 4.17
N LEU A 263 7.36 -2.12 4.48
CA LEU A 263 7.16 -1.34 5.71
C LEU A 263 5.78 -0.70 5.80
N LEU A 264 5.23 -0.21 4.67
CA LEU A 264 3.87 0.34 4.63
C LEU A 264 2.82 -0.77 4.82
N ALA A 265 3.06 -1.98 4.31
CA ALA A 265 2.18 -3.13 4.57
C ALA A 265 2.19 -3.54 6.06
N THR A 266 3.36 -3.58 6.70
CA THR A 266 3.49 -3.83 8.15
C THR A 266 2.74 -2.78 8.97
N ILE A 267 2.88 -1.50 8.63
CA ILE A 267 2.17 -0.41 9.31
C ILE A 267 0.66 -0.50 9.03
N GLN A 268 0.27 -0.86 7.80
CA GLN A 268 -1.13 -1.04 7.44
C GLN A 268 -1.82 -2.08 8.32
N GLY A 269 -1.22 -3.27 8.44
CA GLY A 269 -1.77 -4.37 9.24
C GLY A 269 -1.78 -4.07 10.74
N SER A 270 -0.68 -3.51 11.27
CA SER A 270 -0.58 -3.23 12.71
C SER A 270 -1.45 -2.06 13.16
N HIS A 271 -1.65 -1.02 12.34
CA HIS A 271 -2.42 0.19 12.74
C HIS A 271 -3.80 0.33 12.11
N GLY A 272 -4.21 -0.58 11.20
CA GLY A 272 -5.48 -0.42 10.48
C GLY A 272 -5.50 0.81 9.56
N ILE A 273 -4.38 1.11 8.89
CA ILE A 273 -4.30 2.31 8.03
C ILE A 273 -4.99 2.08 6.69
N ASP A 274 -5.86 3.01 6.29
CA ASP A 274 -6.29 3.11 4.90
C ASP A 274 -5.21 3.86 4.10
N LEU A 275 -4.40 3.12 3.34
CA LEU A 275 -3.36 3.67 2.48
C LEU A 275 -3.93 4.54 1.33
N PHE A 276 -5.19 4.33 0.96
CA PHE A 276 -5.88 5.02 -0.14
C PHE A 276 -6.74 6.18 0.34
N ASN A 277 -6.78 6.42 1.65
CA ASN A 277 -7.62 7.43 2.26
C ASN A 277 -7.44 8.79 1.60
N LYS A 278 -8.52 9.57 1.54
CA LYS A 278 -8.47 10.94 1.01
C LYS A 278 -7.50 11.86 1.78
N ASN A 279 -7.13 11.48 3.00
CA ASN A 279 -6.22 12.21 3.90
C ASN A 279 -4.95 11.42 4.28
N THR A 280 -4.68 10.24 3.69
CA THR A 280 -3.42 9.51 3.91
C THR A 280 -2.34 10.07 2.99
N PHE A 281 -1.20 10.46 3.57
CA PHE A 281 -0.13 11.17 2.87
C PHE A 281 1.26 10.73 3.34
N MET A 282 2.22 10.66 2.42
CA MET A 282 3.64 10.51 2.73
C MET A 282 4.43 11.75 2.32
N LEU A 283 5.15 12.34 3.27
CA LEU A 283 6.00 13.50 3.10
C LEU A 283 7.47 13.07 3.10
N PHE A 284 8.16 13.37 2.01
CA PHE A 284 9.50 12.83 1.72
C PHE A 284 10.47 13.89 1.22
N GLN A 285 11.75 13.52 1.23
CA GLN A 285 12.85 14.29 0.68
C GLN A 285 13.64 13.50 -0.37
N ASP A 286 13.74 12.17 -0.26
CA ASP A 286 14.38 11.30 -1.25
C ASP A 286 13.39 10.59 -2.19
N HIS A 287 13.87 10.24 -3.39
CA HIS A 287 13.07 9.53 -4.39
C HIS A 287 12.83 8.05 -4.05
N THR A 288 13.52 7.49 -3.07
CA THR A 288 13.37 6.09 -2.64
C THR A 288 12.07 5.91 -1.87
N PHE A 289 11.76 6.83 -0.95
CA PHE A 289 10.45 6.87 -0.28
C PHE A 289 9.33 7.23 -1.26
N SER A 290 9.55 8.17 -2.21
CA SER A 290 8.56 8.46 -3.27
C SER A 290 8.13 7.19 -4.02
N LYS A 291 9.09 6.35 -4.44
CA LYS A 291 8.83 5.06 -5.09
C LYS A 291 8.09 4.06 -4.19
N MET A 292 8.38 4.06 -2.88
CA MET A 292 7.66 3.24 -1.91
C MET A 292 6.17 3.62 -1.86
N ALA A 293 5.87 4.91 -1.82
CA ALA A 293 4.49 5.40 -1.89
C ALA A 293 3.83 5.10 -3.24
N ASP A 294 4.53 5.27 -4.36
CA ASP A 294 4.03 4.86 -5.69
C ASP A 294 3.64 3.37 -5.72
N LEU A 295 4.53 2.49 -5.22
CA LEU A 295 4.31 1.04 -5.18
C LEU A 295 3.22 0.59 -4.20
N ALA A 296 2.95 1.39 -3.16
CA ALA A 296 1.86 1.17 -2.21
C ALA A 296 0.53 1.86 -2.62
N GLY A 297 0.54 2.76 -3.62
CA GLY A 297 -0.61 3.60 -3.97
C GLY A 297 -0.89 4.76 -3.00
N VAL A 298 0.10 5.15 -2.18
CA VAL A 298 0.00 6.24 -1.19
C VAL A 298 0.28 7.60 -1.84
N LYS A 299 -0.54 8.59 -1.50
CA LYS A 299 -0.34 9.97 -1.97
C LYS A 299 0.89 10.58 -1.33
N HIS A 300 1.71 11.28 -2.11
CA HIS A 300 2.98 11.78 -1.63
C HIS A 300 3.35 13.16 -2.18
N ALA A 301 4.10 13.93 -1.39
CA ALA A 301 4.59 15.24 -1.77
C ALA A 301 5.94 15.55 -1.10
N SER A 302 6.79 16.30 -1.81
CA SER A 302 7.95 16.97 -1.23
C SER A 302 7.59 18.43 -0.91
N LYS A 303 8.41 19.11 -0.10
CA LYS A 303 8.30 20.55 0.24
C LYS A 303 7.09 21.00 1.07
N VAL A 304 6.14 20.13 1.44
CA VAL A 304 4.99 20.49 2.32
C VAL A 304 5.45 21.13 3.63
N LEU A 305 6.56 20.65 4.19
CA LEU A 305 7.14 21.17 5.44
C LEU A 305 7.62 22.62 5.33
N GLN A 306 7.98 23.10 4.13
CA GLN A 306 8.34 24.50 3.89
C GLN A 306 7.11 25.43 3.86
N LYS A 307 5.92 24.88 3.58
CA LYS A 307 4.64 25.60 3.58
C LYS A 307 3.53 24.71 4.19
N PRO A 308 3.49 24.56 5.53
CA PRO A 308 2.62 23.59 6.21
C PRO A 308 1.13 23.65 5.85
N THR A 309 0.62 24.82 5.46
CA THR A 309 -0.78 24.99 5.01
C THR A 309 -1.13 24.15 3.78
N LEU A 310 -0.14 23.73 2.98
CA LEU A 310 -0.34 22.87 1.81
C LEU A 310 -0.83 21.45 2.18
N ILE A 311 -0.67 20.99 3.42
CA ILE A 311 -1.24 19.70 3.88
C ILE A 311 -2.77 19.65 3.76
N LEU A 312 -3.41 20.82 3.69
CA LEU A 312 -4.86 20.96 3.53
C LEU A 312 -5.29 20.96 2.05
N ASN A 313 -4.36 21.14 1.11
CA ASN A 313 -4.62 21.23 -0.32
C ASN A 313 -4.24 19.91 -1.01
N LYS A 314 -5.24 19.18 -1.53
CA LYS A 314 -5.04 17.88 -2.16
C LYS A 314 -4.31 17.95 -3.51
N LEU A 315 -4.29 19.11 -4.17
CA LEU A 315 -3.72 19.28 -5.53
C LEU A 315 -2.19 19.23 -5.56
N ILE A 316 -1.53 19.42 -4.41
CA ILE A 316 -0.05 19.39 -4.32
C ILE A 316 0.52 17.97 -4.13
N PHE A 317 -0.34 16.96 -3.99
CA PHE A 317 0.06 15.57 -3.80
C PHE A 317 0.00 14.77 -5.09
N THR A 318 1.10 14.12 -5.44
CA THR A 318 1.09 13.04 -6.44
C THR A 318 0.16 11.95 -5.92
N SER A 319 -0.85 11.60 -6.71
CA SER A 319 -1.79 10.51 -6.40
C SER A 319 -1.49 9.32 -7.33
N PRO A 320 -0.65 8.36 -6.91
CA PRO A 320 -0.37 7.18 -7.71
C PRO A 320 -1.62 6.32 -7.89
N ARG A 321 -1.63 5.50 -8.95
CA ARG A 321 -2.68 4.48 -9.15
C ARG A 321 -2.51 3.39 -8.10
N GLN A 322 -3.59 3.09 -7.36
CA GLN A 322 -3.65 1.92 -6.48
C GLN A 322 -3.25 0.65 -7.24
N PRO A 323 -2.27 -0.13 -6.76
CA PRO A 323 -1.88 -1.39 -7.39
C PRO A 323 -3.07 -2.37 -7.48
N ASN A 324 -3.24 -3.03 -8.63
CA ASN A 324 -4.37 -3.95 -8.85
C ASN A 324 -4.48 -5.02 -7.74
N PHE A 325 -3.36 -5.51 -7.21
CA PHE A 325 -3.33 -6.49 -6.13
C PHE A 325 -3.86 -5.98 -4.78
N LEU A 326 -3.84 -4.66 -4.57
CA LEU A 326 -4.43 -3.98 -3.42
C LEU A 326 -5.86 -3.49 -3.70
N GLN A 327 -6.33 -3.51 -4.96
CA GLN A 327 -7.74 -3.28 -5.31
C GLN A 327 -8.58 -4.51 -5.03
N ASP A 328 -8.04 -5.69 -5.32
CA ASP A 328 -8.67 -7.00 -5.08
C ASP A 328 -8.46 -7.53 -3.64
N MET A 329 -7.93 -6.72 -2.72
CA MET A 329 -7.58 -7.13 -1.37
C MET A 329 -8.81 -7.08 -0.44
N GLU A 330 -9.06 -8.18 0.27
CA GLU A 330 -10.16 -8.33 1.23
C GLU A 330 -9.62 -8.34 2.66
N PHE A 331 -10.23 -7.55 3.54
CA PHE A 331 -9.97 -7.57 4.98
C PHE A 331 -11.10 -8.26 5.72
N ARG A 332 -10.75 -9.20 6.61
CA ARG A 332 -11.68 -9.89 7.49
C ARG A 332 -11.36 -9.52 8.93
N VAL A 333 -12.29 -8.81 9.57
CA VAL A 333 -12.14 -8.41 10.96
C VAL A 333 -12.45 -9.61 11.86
N GLU A 334 -11.58 -9.87 12.83
CA GLU A 334 -11.82 -10.88 13.87
C GLU A 334 -12.56 -10.27 15.05
N GLU A 335 -13.71 -10.84 15.41
CA GLU A 335 -14.66 -10.27 16.40
C GLU A 335 -14.19 -10.39 17.86
N ASP A 336 -13.20 -11.25 18.15
CA ASP A 336 -12.83 -11.66 19.52
C ASP A 336 -11.83 -10.73 20.24
N GLN A 337 -11.38 -9.61 19.64
CA GLN A 337 -10.36 -8.74 20.24
C GLN A 337 -10.74 -7.26 20.31
N SER A 338 -10.66 -6.68 21.52
CA SER A 338 -10.77 -5.24 21.70
C SER A 338 -9.61 -4.50 21.00
N PRO A 339 -9.89 -3.50 20.16
CA PRO A 339 -8.88 -2.84 19.34
C PRO A 339 -8.00 -1.87 20.14
N TYR A 340 -6.73 -2.24 20.35
CA TYR A 340 -5.73 -1.40 21.02
C TYR A 340 -4.79 -0.69 20.02
N LEU A 341 -4.29 0.48 20.41
CA LEU A 341 -3.14 1.11 19.74
C LEU A 341 -1.92 0.16 19.81
N PRO A 342 -1.16 0.00 18.71
CA PRO A 342 0.07 -0.78 18.75
C PRO A 342 1.05 -0.29 19.81
N LEU A 343 1.69 -1.24 20.49
CA LEU A 343 2.53 -1.07 21.69
C LEU A 343 1.80 -0.63 22.98
N TYR A 344 0.49 -0.37 22.98
CA TYR A 344 -0.23 0.08 24.19
C TYR A 344 -0.31 -1.00 25.28
N ASN A 345 -0.26 -2.27 24.91
CA ASN A 345 -0.09 -3.40 25.84
C ASN A 345 1.21 -3.32 26.66
N LEU A 346 2.21 -2.56 26.21
CA LEU A 346 3.47 -2.33 26.93
C LEU A 346 3.45 -1.10 27.84
N LYS A 347 2.29 -0.44 28.06
CA LYS A 347 2.16 0.83 28.80
C LYS A 347 2.92 0.92 30.13
N ASP A 348 3.05 -0.19 30.86
CA ASP A 348 3.73 -0.22 32.16
C ASP A 348 5.26 -0.04 32.01
N ASN A 349 5.79 -0.24 30.80
CA ASN A 349 7.17 0.05 30.41
C ASN A 349 7.36 1.50 29.88
N PHE A 350 6.37 2.40 30.04
CA PHE A 350 6.47 3.78 29.53
C PHE A 350 7.56 4.55 30.28
N HIS A 351 8.69 4.77 29.61
CA HIS A 351 9.82 5.49 30.16
C HIS A 351 10.36 6.51 29.14
N GLY A 352 10.78 7.69 29.62
CA GLY A 352 11.45 8.68 28.78
C GLY A 352 10.63 9.20 27.60
N ASN A 353 9.30 9.28 27.75
CA ASN A 353 8.31 9.64 26.73
C ASN A 353 8.04 8.61 25.62
N SER A 354 8.47 7.35 25.79
CA SER A 354 8.34 6.31 24.77
C SER A 354 7.95 4.93 25.29
N LEU A 355 7.26 4.17 24.42
CA LEU A 355 7.21 2.72 24.42
C LEU A 355 7.96 2.22 23.19
N SER A 356 8.70 1.13 23.30
CA SER A 356 9.46 0.54 22.18
C SER A 356 9.30 -0.97 22.17
N GLY A 357 9.24 -1.56 20.98
CA GLY A 357 9.17 -3.00 20.78
C GLY A 357 9.63 -3.40 19.38
N GLU A 358 10.04 -4.65 19.23
CA GLU A 358 10.18 -5.25 17.91
C GLU A 358 8.79 -5.63 17.38
N VAL A 359 8.51 -5.33 16.11
CA VAL A 359 7.21 -5.63 15.47
C VAL A 359 7.31 -6.90 14.62
N SER A 360 8.46 -7.07 13.98
CA SER A 360 8.86 -8.25 13.21
C SER A 360 10.35 -8.15 12.93
N GLN A 361 11.02 -9.23 12.51
CA GLN A 361 12.47 -9.24 12.27
C GLN A 361 12.99 -7.99 11.52
N GLY A 362 13.89 -7.25 12.18
CA GLY A 362 14.53 -6.05 11.65
C GLY A 362 13.62 -4.81 11.54
N ILE A 363 12.40 -4.86 12.07
CA ILE A 363 11.47 -3.72 12.19
C ILE A 363 11.22 -3.43 13.67
N LYS A 364 11.73 -2.28 14.13
CA LYS A 364 11.48 -1.76 15.48
C LYS A 364 10.48 -0.61 15.40
N ALA A 365 9.46 -0.65 16.26
CA ALA A 365 8.54 0.45 16.43
C ALA A 365 8.75 1.13 17.79
N SER A 366 8.49 2.43 17.84
CA SER A 366 8.46 3.19 19.08
C SER A 366 7.32 4.20 19.07
N LEU A 367 6.45 4.12 20.06
CA LEU A 367 5.32 5.02 20.29
C LEU A 367 5.77 6.12 21.26
N TYR A 368 5.81 7.36 20.78
CA TYR A 368 6.12 8.54 21.58
C TYR A 368 4.87 9.32 21.96
N GLY A 369 4.81 9.83 23.20
CA GLY A 369 3.73 10.69 23.70
C GLY A 369 4.26 11.73 24.69
N SER A 370 3.51 12.82 24.91
CA SER A 370 3.92 13.89 25.84
C SER A 370 3.99 13.40 27.30
N ASN A 371 3.20 12.39 27.62
CA ASN A 371 3.16 11.57 28.85
C ASN A 371 2.24 10.36 28.60
N MET A 372 2.20 9.39 29.52
CA MET A 372 1.32 8.21 29.37
C MET A 372 -0.17 8.61 29.30
N HIS A 373 -0.60 9.61 30.08
CA HIS A 373 -1.99 10.07 30.10
C HIS A 373 -2.50 10.59 28.74
N SER A 374 -1.63 11.24 27.93
CA SER A 374 -1.97 11.64 26.56
C SER A 374 -2.23 10.43 25.65
N ILE A 375 -1.45 9.35 25.79
CA ILE A 375 -1.65 8.10 25.06
C ILE A 375 -2.94 7.41 25.50
N GLU A 376 -3.23 7.35 26.81
CA GLU A 376 -4.50 6.82 27.33
C GLU A 376 -5.72 7.60 26.84
N LYS A 377 -5.62 8.94 26.79
CA LYS A 377 -6.68 9.80 26.25
C LYS A 377 -6.90 9.53 24.75
N PHE A 378 -5.83 9.30 24.00
CA PHE A 378 -5.91 8.95 22.58
C PHE A 378 -6.49 7.54 22.36
N GLN A 379 -6.09 6.54 23.18
CA GLN A 379 -6.66 5.19 23.19
C GLN A 379 -8.18 5.24 23.42
N LYS A 380 -8.65 5.92 24.46
CA LYS A 380 -10.09 6.06 24.77
C LYS A 380 -10.87 6.76 23.65
N SER A 381 -10.27 7.78 23.03
CA SER A 381 -10.88 8.43 21.86
C SER A 381 -10.95 7.52 20.63
N PHE A 382 -10.03 6.56 20.51
CA PHE A 382 -9.96 5.60 19.42
C PHE A 382 -10.96 4.45 19.62
N GLU A 383 -11.05 3.90 20.83
CA GLU A 383 -12.09 2.94 21.23
C GLU A 383 -13.50 3.50 20.95
N ALA A 384 -13.75 4.75 21.38
CA ALA A 384 -15.03 5.43 21.14
C ALA A 384 -15.32 5.72 19.65
N TYR A 385 -14.29 5.83 18.80
CA TYR A 385 -14.45 5.95 17.35
C TYR A 385 -14.92 4.63 16.73
N LEU A 386 -14.29 3.51 17.12
CA LEU A 386 -14.62 2.19 16.57
C LEU A 386 -16.00 1.72 17.05
N MET A 387 -16.34 1.89 18.32
CA MET A 387 -17.66 1.55 18.87
C MET A 387 -18.82 2.26 18.14
N LYS A 388 -18.63 3.53 17.73
CA LYS A 388 -19.63 4.29 16.96
C LYS A 388 -19.82 3.79 15.53
N LYS A 389 -18.87 3.03 15.00
CA LYS A 389 -18.89 2.52 13.62
C LYS A 389 -19.61 1.17 13.52
N GLU A 390 -19.60 0.41 14.61
CA GLU A 390 -20.20 -0.94 14.70
C GLU A 390 -21.71 -0.92 15.01
N ASP A 391 -22.28 0.22 15.39
CA ASP A 391 -23.71 0.35 15.68
C ASP A 391 -24.51 0.93 14.48
N PRO A 392 -25.09 0.08 13.60
CA PRO A 392 -25.89 0.54 12.47
C PRO A 392 -27.18 1.26 12.90
N SER A 393 -27.61 1.15 14.16
CA SER A 393 -28.83 1.82 14.65
C SER A 393 -28.65 3.33 14.84
N THR A 394 -27.41 3.81 14.98
CA THR A 394 -27.12 5.26 15.12
C THR A 394 -26.98 6.01 13.79
N GLN A 395 -27.05 5.33 12.64
CA GLN A 395 -27.11 6.00 11.33
C GLN A 395 -28.52 6.50 10.96
N LEU A 396 -29.51 6.32 11.84
CA LEU A 396 -30.89 6.81 11.69
C LEU A 396 -31.24 7.84 12.77
N ASN A 397 -30.55 9.00 12.76
CA ASN A 397 -31.04 10.23 13.39
C ASN A 397 -30.44 11.47 12.68
N PRO A 398 -31.16 12.08 11.71
CA PRO A 398 -30.78 13.34 11.09
C PRO A 398 -31.28 14.54 11.92
N ASP A 399 -31.05 14.53 13.23
CA ASP A 399 -31.45 15.59 14.17
C ASP A 399 -30.32 15.92 15.14
N ASP A 400 -29.29 16.61 14.62
CA ASP A 400 -28.45 17.49 15.45
C ASP A 400 -27.94 18.69 14.61
N SER A 401 -28.89 19.54 14.22
CA SER A 401 -28.65 20.74 13.44
C SER A 401 -28.11 21.87 14.32
N THR A 402 -26.78 21.99 14.44
CA THR A 402 -26.15 23.23 14.90
C THR A 402 -25.71 24.08 13.72
N HIS A 403 -26.36 25.24 13.58
CA HIS A 403 -26.23 26.21 12.49
C HIS A 403 -24.81 26.38 11.91
N ILE A 404 -24.67 26.00 10.64
CA ILE A 404 -23.79 26.68 9.69
C ILE A 404 -24.70 27.22 8.58
N SER A 405 -24.51 28.50 8.23
CA SER A 405 -25.34 29.21 7.27
C SER A 405 -25.37 28.52 5.91
N SER A 406 -26.58 28.23 5.43
CA SER A 406 -26.86 27.94 4.03
C SER A 406 -26.45 29.11 3.15
N ASP A 407 -25.79 28.82 2.04
CA ASP A 407 -26.24 29.23 0.71
C ASP A 407 -25.60 28.31 -0.35
N ASP A 408 -26.26 28.18 -1.50
CA ASP A 408 -25.92 27.34 -2.67
C ASP A 408 -25.95 25.80 -2.49
N GLU A 409 -27.18 25.26 -2.34
CA GLU A 409 -27.48 23.90 -2.80
C GLU A 409 -27.37 23.82 -4.34
N VAL A 410 -26.42 23.02 -4.85
CA VAL A 410 -26.44 22.58 -6.25
C VAL A 410 -26.82 21.09 -6.32
N ILE A 411 -28.01 20.86 -6.86
CA ILE A 411 -28.58 19.54 -7.15
C ILE A 411 -27.64 18.74 -8.07
N ILE A 412 -26.93 17.75 -7.53
CA ILE A 412 -26.23 16.76 -8.36
C ILE A 412 -27.20 15.63 -8.71
N GLN A 413 -27.96 15.83 -9.79
CA GLN A 413 -28.62 14.75 -10.49
C GLN A 413 -27.58 13.72 -10.95
N ASN A 414 -27.87 12.43 -10.76
CA ASN A 414 -27.16 11.34 -11.42
C ASN A 414 -27.31 11.45 -12.94
N LYS A 415 -26.35 12.15 -13.59
CA LYS A 415 -26.14 12.12 -15.03
C LYS A 415 -24.79 11.49 -15.31
N SER A 416 -24.82 10.36 -15.99
CA SER A 416 -23.65 9.67 -16.53
C SER A 416 -22.94 10.57 -17.53
N PHE A 417 -21.95 11.34 -17.07
CA PHE A 417 -20.99 11.98 -17.95
C PHE A 417 -19.95 10.97 -18.43
N THR A 418 -20.36 10.12 -19.37
CA THR A 418 -19.45 9.73 -20.44
C THR A 418 -19.15 10.98 -21.25
N ARG A 419 -18.20 11.81 -20.77
CA ARG A 419 -17.55 12.81 -21.62
C ARG A 419 -16.86 12.03 -22.73
N GLU A 420 -17.44 12.06 -23.93
CA GLU A 420 -16.74 11.58 -25.12
C GLU A 420 -15.39 12.28 -25.20
N LEU A 421 -14.32 11.50 -25.34
CA LEU A 421 -13.00 12.06 -25.60
C LEU A 421 -13.09 12.88 -26.89
N PRO A 422 -12.65 14.15 -26.89
CA PRO A 422 -12.73 14.98 -28.08
C PRO A 422 -11.97 14.29 -29.21
N LYS A 423 -12.54 14.27 -30.42
CA LYS A 423 -12.20 13.32 -31.50
C LYS A 423 -10.73 13.31 -31.95
N TRP A 424 -9.91 14.28 -31.53
CA TRP A 424 -8.46 14.31 -31.74
C TRP A 424 -7.67 13.38 -30.79
N MET A 425 -8.24 12.97 -29.65
CA MET A 425 -7.67 11.95 -28.75
C MET A 425 -8.01 10.52 -29.18
N LEU A 426 -8.98 10.35 -30.09
CA LEU A 426 -9.34 9.06 -30.67
C LEU A 426 -8.50 8.86 -31.94
N GLY A 427 -7.40 8.11 -31.81
CA GLY A 427 -6.48 7.86 -32.92
C GLY A 427 -7.18 7.26 -34.14
N THR A 428 -7.34 8.04 -35.20
CA THR A 428 -7.89 7.58 -36.47
C THR A 428 -6.92 6.60 -37.12
N SER A 429 -7.35 5.35 -37.25
CA SER A 429 -6.57 4.26 -37.82
C SER A 429 -6.66 4.24 -39.36
N LYS A 430 -5.56 3.82 -40.02
CA LYS A 430 -5.37 3.67 -41.49
C LYS A 430 -5.27 5.04 -42.22
N SER A 431 -4.55 5.25 -43.33
CA SER A 431 -3.72 4.41 -44.24
C SER A 431 -2.94 5.37 -45.19
N ALA A 432 -1.84 5.04 -45.90
CA ALA A 432 -0.88 3.92 -45.91
C ALA A 432 0.29 4.27 -46.88
N SER A 433 1.34 3.42 -46.97
CA SER A 433 2.46 3.44 -47.96
C SER A 433 3.46 4.61 -47.87
N SER A 434 4.78 4.47 -48.07
CA SER A 434 5.52 3.59 -49.00
C SER A 434 7.03 3.45 -48.66
N SER A 435 7.65 2.28 -48.97
CA SER A 435 9.06 2.03 -49.43
C SER A 435 10.28 2.77 -48.83
N SER A 436 11.48 2.19 -48.63
CA SER A 436 12.04 0.87 -48.99
C SER A 436 13.41 0.58 -48.32
N LEU A 437 13.58 -0.65 -47.82
CA LEU A 437 14.70 -1.61 -48.00
C LEU A 437 16.15 -1.15 -48.35
N SER A 438 17.10 -1.41 -47.44
CA SER A 438 18.42 -2.12 -47.64
C SER A 438 19.26 -2.04 -46.33
N SER A 439 19.51 -3.10 -45.57
CA SER A 439 20.55 -4.15 -45.72
C SER A 439 22.01 -3.66 -45.73
N HIS A 440 22.76 -3.81 -44.62
CA HIS A 440 23.82 -4.84 -44.46
C HIS A 440 24.51 -4.82 -43.07
N ARG A 441 25.06 -5.99 -42.69
CA ARG A 441 25.96 -6.21 -41.54
C ARG A 441 27.40 -5.79 -41.84
N SER A 442 28.15 -5.38 -40.82
CA SER A 442 29.49 -5.93 -40.51
C SER A 442 30.01 -5.46 -39.14
N ASP A 443 30.73 -6.33 -38.44
CA ASP A 443 31.31 -6.11 -37.11
C ASP A 443 32.59 -5.23 -37.14
N SER A 444 32.89 -4.53 -36.04
CA SER A 444 34.13 -4.73 -35.23
C SER A 444 34.55 -3.53 -34.33
N VAL A 445 34.81 -3.87 -33.05
CA VAL A 445 35.90 -3.43 -32.17
C VAL A 445 36.19 -1.92 -31.92
N ASN A 446 36.03 -1.53 -30.64
CA ASN A 446 36.70 -0.49 -29.83
C ASN A 446 37.19 0.83 -30.47
N SER A 447 36.72 1.96 -29.89
CA SER A 447 37.59 2.86 -29.10
C SER A 447 36.83 3.93 -28.29
N THR A 448 37.31 4.15 -27.06
CA THR A 448 37.30 5.40 -26.27
C THR A 448 36.08 6.34 -26.25
N ALA A 449 35.46 6.41 -25.06
CA ALA A 449 35.00 7.61 -24.35
C ALA A 449 34.86 8.94 -25.14
N SER A 450 33.62 9.37 -25.34
CA SER A 450 33.30 10.79 -25.57
C SER A 450 31.90 11.13 -25.03
N ALA A 451 31.84 12.27 -24.33
CA ALA A 451 30.72 12.88 -23.61
C ALA A 451 29.29 12.45 -23.98
N ASP A 452 28.57 11.89 -22.99
CA ASP A 452 27.12 11.76 -23.00
C ASP A 452 26.44 13.12 -23.24
N GLN A 453 25.90 13.30 -24.46
CA GLN A 453 24.96 14.38 -24.72
C GLN A 453 23.67 14.11 -23.93
N LYS A 454 23.53 14.80 -22.78
CA LYS A 454 22.24 14.93 -22.10
C LYS A 454 21.21 15.53 -23.07
N LYS A 455 20.45 14.66 -23.75
CA LYS A 455 19.20 15.06 -24.42
C LYS A 455 18.26 15.57 -23.34
N ALA A 456 18.23 16.89 -23.18
CA ALA A 456 17.21 17.54 -22.38
C ALA A 456 15.84 17.12 -22.92
N ARG A 457 15.04 16.43 -22.09
CA ARG A 457 13.65 16.12 -22.41
C ARG A 457 12.87 17.44 -22.40
N SER A 458 12.80 18.13 -23.54
CA SER A 458 11.85 19.21 -23.72
C SER A 458 10.45 18.61 -23.85
N THR A 459 9.54 19.04 -22.97
CA THR A 459 8.11 18.77 -23.15
C THR A 459 7.52 19.99 -23.84
N VAL A 460 7.15 19.84 -25.12
CA VAL A 460 6.54 20.91 -25.89
C VAL A 460 5.03 20.82 -25.69
N TYR A 461 4.46 21.81 -25.01
CA TYR A 461 3.03 21.96 -24.85
C TYR A 461 2.50 22.82 -26.00
N VAL A 462 1.54 22.30 -26.77
CA VAL A 462 0.84 23.06 -27.80
C VAL A 462 -0.49 23.49 -27.20
N MET A 463 -0.58 24.77 -26.85
CA MET A 463 -1.80 25.43 -26.39
C MET A 463 -2.30 26.38 -27.48
N SER A 464 -3.61 26.61 -27.54
CA SER A 464 -4.14 27.75 -28.30
C SER A 464 -3.68 29.07 -27.66
N GLU A 465 -3.65 30.15 -28.43
CA GLU A 465 -3.27 31.48 -27.95
C GLU A 465 -4.11 31.91 -26.73
N LYS A 466 -5.41 31.58 -26.72
CA LYS A 466 -6.30 31.84 -25.59
C LYS A 466 -5.90 31.05 -24.32
N GLU A 467 -5.68 29.75 -24.43
CA GLU A 467 -5.26 28.91 -23.29
C GLU A 467 -3.89 29.34 -22.76
N LEU A 468 -2.97 29.73 -23.65
CA LEU A 468 -1.66 30.26 -23.27
C LEU A 468 -1.78 31.57 -22.48
N VAL A 469 -2.67 32.48 -22.89
CA VAL A 469 -2.95 33.74 -22.18
C VAL A 469 -3.63 33.49 -20.83
N GLU A 470 -4.58 32.56 -20.74
CA GLU A 470 -5.21 32.17 -19.48
C GLU A 470 -4.18 31.61 -18.48
N VAL A 471 -3.33 30.67 -18.92
CA VAL A 471 -2.26 30.08 -18.09
C VAL A 471 -1.20 31.11 -17.70
N ALA A 472 -0.79 32.00 -18.61
CA ALA A 472 0.15 33.08 -18.29
C ALA A 472 -0.43 34.08 -17.26
N THR A 473 -1.73 34.36 -17.35
CA THR A 473 -2.45 35.22 -16.40
C THR A 473 -2.51 34.59 -15.01
N GLU A 474 -2.81 33.30 -14.92
CA GLU A 474 -2.81 32.51 -13.70
C GLU A 474 -1.44 32.58 -13.00
N ILE A 475 -0.35 32.37 -13.75
CA ILE A 475 1.03 32.40 -13.23
C ILE A 475 1.41 33.81 -12.72
N LEU A 476 1.06 34.88 -13.44
CA LEU A 476 1.38 36.25 -13.04
C LEU A 476 0.64 36.67 -11.75
N LYS A 477 -0.61 36.24 -11.56
CA LYS A 477 -1.34 36.42 -10.29
C LYS A 477 -0.67 35.65 -9.15
N GLN A 478 -0.34 34.38 -9.36
CA GLN A 478 0.34 33.55 -8.34
C GLN A 478 1.74 34.09 -7.96
N ALA A 479 2.41 34.81 -8.86
CA ALA A 479 3.67 35.51 -8.60
C ALA A 479 3.52 36.88 -7.92
N GLY A 480 2.29 37.36 -7.67
CA GLY A 480 2.03 38.70 -7.13
C GLY A 480 2.37 39.84 -8.09
N ARG A 481 2.35 39.58 -9.41
CA ARG A 481 2.69 40.55 -10.48
C ARG A 481 1.47 41.01 -11.27
N GLU A 482 0.40 41.33 -10.54
CA GLU A 482 -0.86 41.85 -11.08
C GLU A 482 -0.69 43.25 -11.70
N ASP A 483 0.38 43.96 -11.33
CA ASP A 483 0.83 45.22 -11.96
C ASP A 483 1.08 45.09 -13.47
N ILE A 484 1.55 43.91 -13.91
CA ILE A 484 1.81 43.62 -15.33
C ILE A 484 0.50 43.37 -16.07
N LEU A 485 -0.45 42.67 -15.45
CA LEU A 485 -1.74 42.33 -16.07
C LEU A 485 -2.58 43.58 -16.34
N HIS A 486 -2.64 44.52 -15.40
CA HIS A 486 -3.31 45.81 -15.61
C HIS A 486 -2.70 46.58 -16.80
N ARG A 487 -1.37 46.66 -16.92
CA ARG A 487 -0.68 47.34 -18.02
C ARG A 487 -0.87 46.67 -19.40
N ILE A 488 -1.16 45.38 -19.43
CA ILE A 488 -1.49 44.66 -20.66
C ILE A 488 -2.94 44.97 -21.07
N GLN A 489 -3.89 44.93 -20.12
CA GLN A 489 -5.30 45.28 -20.38
C GLN A 489 -5.47 46.74 -20.81
N GLU A 490 -4.70 47.67 -20.25
CA GLU A 490 -4.69 49.09 -20.68
C GLU A 490 -4.21 49.29 -22.13
N ARG A 491 -3.54 48.32 -22.74
CA ARG A 491 -3.09 48.38 -24.15
C ARG A 491 -4.08 47.80 -25.17
N GLU A 492 -5.14 47.10 -24.72
CA GLU A 492 -6.11 46.44 -25.62
C GLU A 492 -7.40 47.24 -25.86
N LEU A 493 -7.49 48.49 -25.39
CA LEU A 493 -8.60 49.39 -25.76
C LEU A 493 -8.43 49.93 -27.19
N PRO A 494 -9.36 49.64 -28.13
CA PRO A 494 -9.08 49.76 -29.55
C PRO A 494 -9.23 51.19 -30.10
N ILE A 495 -8.35 51.48 -31.06
CA ILE A 495 -8.51 52.56 -32.04
C ILE A 495 -9.73 52.22 -32.93
N ILE A 496 -10.45 53.26 -33.40
CA ILE A 496 -11.59 53.21 -34.35
C ILE A 496 -12.92 52.77 -33.67
N THR A 497 -13.89 53.67 -33.48
CA THR A 497 -14.73 54.17 -34.59
C THR A 497 -15.18 55.62 -34.44
N SER A 498 -14.69 56.47 -35.33
CA SER A 498 -15.34 57.74 -35.68
C SER A 498 -16.22 57.54 -36.92
N SER A 499 -17.55 57.59 -36.79
CA SER A 499 -18.41 58.13 -37.87
C SER A 499 -19.84 58.46 -37.41
N LYS A 500 -20.43 59.45 -38.10
CA LYS A 500 -21.89 59.74 -38.18
C LYS A 500 -22.58 60.33 -36.94
N LYS A 501 -22.31 61.62 -36.72
CA LYS A 501 -23.36 62.56 -36.27
C LYS A 501 -24.55 62.50 -37.25
N LYS A 502 -25.76 62.27 -36.73
CA LYS A 502 -27.02 62.71 -37.35
C LYS A 502 -27.96 63.13 -36.22
N THR A 503 -28.13 64.43 -36.03
CA THR A 503 -29.10 65.01 -35.10
C THR A 503 -29.94 66.02 -35.88
N THR A 504 -31.25 65.86 -35.82
CA THR A 504 -32.20 66.62 -36.64
C THR A 504 -32.87 67.71 -35.81
N ARG A 505 -33.23 68.82 -36.47
CA ARG A 505 -34.17 69.87 -36.02
C ARG A 505 -33.79 70.75 -34.82
N LYS A 506 -33.64 72.04 -35.15
CA LYS A 506 -34.36 73.12 -34.47
C LYS A 506 -35.29 73.80 -35.49
N GLN A 507 -36.55 74.04 -35.11
CA GLN A 507 -37.27 75.26 -35.46
C GLN A 507 -36.67 76.40 -34.59
N GLU A 508 -36.74 77.69 -34.90
CA GLU A 508 -37.74 78.48 -35.63
C GLU A 508 -37.08 79.83 -36.00
N LEU A 509 -37.68 80.58 -36.95
CA LEU A 509 -37.47 82.02 -37.24
C LEU A 509 -36.03 82.56 -37.40
#